data_AF-A0A7I0J7B2-F1
#
_entry.id   AF-A0A7I0J7B2-F1
#
_cell.length_a   1.000
_cell.length_b   1.000
_cell.length_c   1.000
_cell.angle_alpha   90.00
_cell.angle_beta   90.00
_cell.angle_gamma   90.00
#
_symmetry.space_group_name_H-M   'P 1'
#
loop_
_entity.id
_entity.type
_entity.pdbx_description
1 polymer ?
#
loop_
_entity_poly.entity_id
_entity_poly.type
_entity_poly.pdbx_seq_one_letter_code
_entity_poly.pdbx_strand_id
1 'polypeptide(L)'
;GYRSLAEMGIARGSATSKALNEPSCQLFVWRQRGEADGHEIVESLCVCAEPGGITIRTVYEQFRDEILDELKAAMPVDCVLLALHGAFVAEGYDDTEGDLLAHVRAVVG
;
A
#
# COMPACT_ATOMS: atom_id res chain seq x y z
N GLY A 1 8.55 -12.57 -7.02
CA GLY A 1 9.89 -12.11 -6.55
C GLY A 1 10.08 -10.65 -6.90
N TYR A 2 11.06 -9.92 -6.35
CA TYR A 2 11.19 -8.45 -6.57
C TYR A 2 11.12 -8.00 -8.04
N ARG A 3 11.65 -8.80 -8.99
CA ARG A 3 11.58 -8.51 -10.43
C ARG A 3 10.14 -8.45 -10.98
N SER A 4 9.25 -9.35 -10.56
CA SER A 4 7.85 -9.34 -11.05
C SER A 4 7.07 -8.11 -10.57
N LEU A 5 7.51 -7.46 -9.48
CA LEU A 5 6.91 -6.25 -8.93
C LEU A 5 7.47 -4.99 -9.61
N ALA A 6 8.77 -5.01 -9.92
CA ALA A 6 9.42 -3.95 -10.67
C ALA A 6 8.89 -3.81 -12.11
N GLU A 7 8.42 -4.92 -12.70
CA GLU A 7 7.92 -4.98 -14.07
C GLU A 7 6.48 -4.45 -14.23
N MET A 8 5.60 -4.58 -13.22
CA MET A 8 4.21 -4.06 -13.28
C MET A 8 4.00 -2.72 -12.60
N GLY A 9 4.90 -2.31 -11.69
CA GLY A 9 4.96 -0.94 -11.19
C GLY A 9 4.93 -0.83 -9.68
N ILE A 10 6.01 -0.27 -9.13
CA ILE A 10 6.06 0.29 -7.79
C ILE A 10 5.82 1.80 -7.91
N ALA A 11 4.89 2.35 -7.15
CA ALA A 11 4.68 3.79 -7.03
C ALA A 11 4.82 4.19 -5.55
N ARG A 12 5.75 5.08 -5.26
CA ARG A 12 6.01 5.61 -3.92
C ARG A 12 5.48 7.03 -3.86
N GLY A 13 4.46 7.29 -3.04
CA GLY A 13 3.85 8.61 -2.85
C GLY A 13 3.34 9.28 -4.12
N SER A 14 3.11 8.51 -5.19
CA SER A 14 2.88 9.04 -6.54
C SER A 14 1.97 8.15 -7.37
N ALA A 15 1.23 7.23 -6.75
CA ALA A 15 0.37 6.30 -7.46
C ALA A 15 -0.67 7.03 -8.31
N THR A 16 -1.31 8.07 -7.75
CA THR A 16 -2.27 8.93 -8.47
C THR A 16 -1.62 9.98 -9.38
N SER A 17 -0.29 10.12 -9.34
CA SER A 17 0.46 10.98 -10.28
C SER A 17 0.84 10.24 -11.58
N LYS A 18 0.67 8.92 -11.63
CA LYS A 18 0.96 8.08 -12.81
C LYS A 18 -0.29 7.92 -13.67
N ALA A 19 -0.17 7.26 -14.83
CA ALA A 19 -1.35 6.91 -15.61
C ALA A 19 -2.25 5.95 -14.82
N LEU A 20 -3.55 6.23 -14.80
CA LEU A 20 -4.54 5.37 -14.15
C LEU A 20 -4.45 3.95 -14.70
N ASN A 21 -4.39 2.99 -13.79
CA ASN A 21 -4.37 1.56 -14.08
C ASN A 21 -5.30 0.82 -13.11
N GLU A 22 -5.64 -0.41 -13.45
CA GLU A 22 -6.53 -1.26 -12.64
C GLU A 22 -6.13 -1.31 -11.14
N PRO A 23 -4.86 -1.55 -10.76
CA PRO A 23 -4.51 -1.68 -9.35
C PRO A 23 -4.47 -0.35 -8.58
N SER A 24 -4.54 0.81 -9.25
CA SER A 24 -4.55 2.12 -8.59
C SER A 24 -5.87 2.87 -8.69
N CYS A 25 -6.87 2.32 -9.41
CA CYS A 25 -8.09 3.06 -9.74
C CYS A 25 -8.85 3.57 -8.50
N GLN A 26 -8.89 2.80 -7.41
CA GLN A 26 -9.47 3.25 -6.14
C GLN A 26 -8.72 4.44 -5.52
N LEU A 27 -7.39 4.51 -5.65
CA LEU A 27 -6.58 5.60 -5.10
C LEU A 27 -6.93 6.93 -5.75
N PHE A 28 -7.17 6.93 -7.08
CA PHE A 28 -7.61 8.14 -7.80
C PHE A 28 -8.95 8.64 -7.27
N VAL A 29 -9.91 7.74 -7.07
CA VAL A 29 -11.24 8.11 -6.55
C VAL A 29 -11.13 8.67 -5.13
N TRP A 30 -10.30 8.05 -4.28
CA TRP A 30 -10.09 8.52 -2.91
C TRP A 30 -9.44 9.90 -2.86
N ARG A 31 -8.34 10.11 -3.60
CA ARG A 31 -7.69 11.42 -3.67
C ARG A 31 -8.66 12.48 -4.19
N GLN A 32 -9.33 12.22 -5.31
CA GLN A 32 -10.23 13.19 -5.93
C GLN A 32 -11.36 13.60 -4.97
N ARG A 33 -11.98 12.63 -4.27
CA ARG A 33 -13.06 12.93 -3.32
C ARG A 33 -12.54 13.60 -2.06
N GLY A 34 -11.42 13.11 -1.53
CA GLY A 34 -10.80 13.68 -0.33
C GLY A 34 -10.41 15.14 -0.53
N GLU A 35 -9.75 15.46 -1.64
CA GLU A 35 -9.39 16.84 -1.99
C GLU A 35 -10.63 17.71 -2.23
N ALA A 36 -11.67 17.18 -2.88
CA ALA A 36 -12.94 17.90 -3.09
C ALA A 36 -13.66 18.23 -1.77
N ASP A 37 -13.54 17.36 -0.77
CA ASP A 37 -14.08 17.54 0.58
C ASP A 37 -13.14 18.39 1.47
N GLY A 38 -11.97 18.81 0.96
CA GLY A 38 -11.02 19.68 1.64
C GLY A 38 -10.03 18.96 2.57
N HIS A 39 -9.87 17.64 2.43
CA HIS A 39 -8.90 16.86 3.19
C HIS A 39 -7.48 16.99 2.63
N GLU A 40 -6.48 16.95 3.51
CA GLU A 40 -5.08 16.76 3.13
C GLU A 40 -4.83 15.26 2.86
N ILE A 41 -4.24 14.94 1.70
CA ILE A 41 -4.01 13.57 1.27
C ILE A 41 -2.51 13.29 1.19
N VAL A 42 -2.06 12.33 1.99
CA VAL A 42 -0.71 11.76 1.91
C VAL A 42 -0.80 10.39 1.25
N GLU A 43 -0.07 10.22 0.15
CA GLU A 43 0.06 8.92 -0.51
C GLU A 43 1.30 8.18 -0.01
N SER A 44 1.18 6.86 0.12
CA SER A 44 2.27 5.96 0.46
C SER A 44 2.63 5.07 -0.74
N LEU A 45 3.12 3.86 -0.47
CA LEU A 45 3.48 2.85 -1.43
C LEU A 45 2.25 2.17 -2.05
N CYS A 46 2.24 2.04 -3.38
CA CYS A 46 1.33 1.20 -4.14
C CYS A 46 2.15 0.21 -4.97
N VAL A 47 1.87 -1.08 -4.81
CA VAL A 47 2.58 -2.17 -5.51
C VAL A 47 1.56 -3.09 -6.17
N CYS A 48 1.78 -3.37 -7.45
CA CYS A 48 1.07 -4.40 -8.17
C CYS A 48 2.03 -5.52 -8.56
N ALA A 49 1.57 -6.77 -8.48
CA ALA A 49 2.31 -7.96 -8.87
C ALA A 49 1.47 -8.79 -9.84
N GLU A 50 2.11 -9.48 -10.79
CA GLU A 50 1.42 -10.52 -11.52
C GLU A 50 0.99 -11.66 -10.58
N PRO A 51 -0.20 -12.25 -10.78
CA PRO A 51 -0.57 -13.49 -10.11
C PRO A 51 0.42 -14.59 -10.49
N GLY A 52 1.19 -15.12 -9.53
CA GLY A 52 2.25 -16.06 -9.89
C GLY A 52 2.88 -16.87 -8.77
N GLY A 53 2.45 -16.70 -7.52
CA GLY A 53 2.92 -17.51 -6.39
C GLY A 53 3.22 -16.69 -5.15
N ILE A 54 3.83 -17.36 -4.17
CA ILE A 54 4.15 -16.79 -2.85
C ILE A 54 5.22 -15.71 -3.02
N THR A 55 5.00 -14.54 -2.41
CA THR A 55 6.00 -13.47 -2.37
C THR A 55 7.13 -13.84 -1.41
N ILE A 56 8.38 -13.56 -1.81
CA ILE A 56 9.55 -13.76 -0.94
C ILE A 56 9.36 -12.94 0.33
N ARG A 57 9.54 -13.59 1.49
CA ARG A 57 9.35 -12.99 2.81
C ARG A 57 9.93 -11.58 2.94
N THR A 58 11.20 -11.42 2.58
CA THR A 58 11.94 -10.16 2.75
C THR A 58 11.38 -9.03 1.89
N VAL A 59 10.76 -9.34 0.75
CA VAL A 59 10.13 -8.34 -0.11
C VAL A 59 8.85 -7.81 0.52
N TYR A 60 8.05 -8.70 1.09
CA TYR A 60 6.86 -8.30 1.85
C TYR A 60 7.24 -7.44 3.06
N GLU A 61 8.19 -7.90 3.88
CA GLU A 61 8.64 -7.17 5.07
C GLU A 61 9.17 -5.77 4.70
N GLN A 62 9.93 -5.64 3.61
CA GLN A 62 10.38 -4.34 3.11
C GLN A 62 9.24 -3.39 2.75
N PHE A 63 8.21 -3.88 2.04
CA PHE A 63 7.07 -3.03 1.69
C PHE A 63 6.22 -2.64 2.89
N ARG A 64 6.00 -3.59 3.80
CA ARG A 64 5.29 -3.32 5.06
C ARG A 64 6.03 -2.23 5.84
N ASP A 65 7.33 -2.40 6.05
CA ASP A 65 8.12 -1.47 6.85
C ASP A 65 8.18 -0.08 6.19
N GLU A 66 8.26 -0.02 4.84
CA GLU A 66 8.20 1.24 4.08
C GLU A 66 6.87 1.98 4.30
N ILE A 67 5.73 1.28 4.19
CA ILE A 67 4.40 1.86 4.46
C ILE A 67 4.30 2.39 5.89
N LEU A 68 4.81 1.62 6.86
CA LEU A 68 4.74 1.98 8.28
C LEU A 68 5.62 3.19 8.60
N ASP A 69 6.79 3.31 7.98
CA ASP A 69 7.68 4.44 8.19
C ASP A 69 7.12 5.73 7.57
N GLU A 70 6.51 5.64 6.38
CA GLU A 70 5.80 6.78 5.79
C GLU A 70 4.57 7.19 6.64
N LEU A 71 3.81 6.22 7.15
CA LEU A 71 2.69 6.51 8.05
C LEU A 71 3.15 7.23 9.32
N LYS A 72 4.22 6.75 9.98
CA LYS A 72 4.79 7.41 11.16
C LYS A 72 5.24 8.84 10.85
N ALA A 73 5.82 9.08 9.68
CA ALA A 73 6.24 10.40 9.25
C ALA A 73 5.06 11.35 8.96
N ALA A 74 3.92 10.80 8.53
CA ALA A 74 2.70 11.54 8.24
C ALA A 74 1.82 11.82 9.47
N MET A 75 2.12 11.22 10.63
CA MET A 75 1.32 11.43 11.83
C MET A 75 1.31 12.90 12.30
N PRO A 76 0.19 13.38 12.87
CA PRO A 76 -1.07 12.67 13.10
C PRO A 76 -1.95 12.57 11.85
N VAL A 77 -2.68 11.46 11.70
CA VAL A 77 -3.69 11.27 10.65
C VAL A 77 -5.06 10.97 11.24
N ASP A 78 -6.12 11.46 10.60
CA ASP A 78 -7.51 11.20 11.01
C ASP A 78 -8.05 9.86 10.46
N CYS A 79 -7.51 9.41 9.32
CA CYS A 79 -7.96 8.21 8.64
C CYS A 79 -6.79 7.55 7.89
N VAL A 80 -6.83 6.23 7.79
CA VAL A 80 -5.94 5.43 6.93
C VAL A 80 -6.82 4.61 6.00
N LEU A 81 -6.62 4.77 4.69
CA LEU A 81 -7.28 3.99 3.64
C LEU A 81 -6.26 3.07 2.99
N LEU A 82 -6.52 1.75 3.03
CA LEU A 82 -5.64 0.74 2.44
C LEU A 82 -6.36 0.04 1.28
N ALA A 83 -5.75 0.08 0.11
CA ALA A 83 -6.20 -0.69 -1.05
C ALA A 83 -5.55 -2.09 -1.02
N LEU A 84 -6.22 -3.03 -0.36
CA LEU A 84 -5.72 -4.40 -0.19
C LEU A 84 -6.39 -5.34 -1.18
N HIS A 85 -5.60 -6.25 -1.77
CA HIS A 85 -6.12 -7.27 -2.69
C HIS A 85 -6.96 -8.33 -1.94
N GLY A 86 -6.60 -8.66 -0.69
CA GLY A 86 -7.29 -9.64 0.16
C GLY A 86 -6.87 -11.09 -0.10
N ALA A 87 -5.79 -11.30 -0.85
CA ALA A 87 -5.24 -12.63 -1.15
C ALA A 87 -3.71 -12.58 -1.34
N PHE A 88 -3.06 -11.54 -0.80
CA PHE A 88 -1.62 -11.43 -0.90
C PHE A 88 -0.96 -12.42 0.08
N VAL A 89 -0.06 -13.27 -0.43
CA VAL A 89 0.61 -14.30 0.37
C VAL A 89 2.11 -14.12 0.28
N ALA A 90 2.79 -14.23 1.43
CA ALA A 90 4.23 -14.18 1.52
C ALA A 90 4.77 -15.39 2.29
N GLU A 91 6.03 -15.74 2.05
CA GLU A 91 6.66 -16.88 2.72
C GLU A 91 6.68 -16.69 4.24
N GLY A 92 6.07 -17.62 4.97
CA GLY A 92 5.97 -17.55 6.43
C GLY A 92 4.89 -16.60 6.95
N TYR A 93 4.01 -16.09 6.09
CA TYR A 93 2.86 -15.26 6.45
C TYR A 93 1.59 -15.81 5.79
N ASP A 94 0.70 -16.37 6.60
CA ASP A 94 -0.59 -16.89 6.14
C ASP A 94 -1.61 -15.77 5.89
N ASP A 95 -1.47 -14.65 6.61
CA ASP A 95 -2.33 -13.47 6.50
C ASP A 95 -1.46 -12.19 6.53
N THR A 96 -1.00 -11.78 5.34
CA THR A 96 -0.14 -10.59 5.20
C THR A 96 -0.91 -9.28 5.40
N GLU A 97 -2.21 -9.28 5.10
CA GLU A 97 -3.07 -8.12 5.19
C GLU A 97 -3.47 -7.87 6.65
N GLY A 98 -3.77 -8.93 7.40
CA GLY A 98 -3.93 -8.88 8.85
C GLY A 98 -2.66 -8.44 9.57
N ASP A 99 -1.48 -8.93 9.17
CA ASP A 99 -0.19 -8.49 9.73
C ASP A 99 0.03 -6.98 9.51
N LEU A 100 -0.18 -6.49 8.28
CA LEU A 100 -0.06 -5.06 7.98
C LEU A 100 -1.06 -4.22 8.80
N LEU A 101 -2.32 -4.64 8.87
CA LEU A 101 -3.36 -3.95 9.63
C LEU A 101 -3.02 -3.86 11.13
N ALA A 102 -2.48 -4.94 11.71
CA ALA A 102 -2.07 -4.95 13.11
C ALA A 102 -0.95 -3.93 13.38
N HIS A 103 0.04 -3.85 12.49
CA HIS A 103 1.12 -2.87 12.61
C HIS A 103 0.64 -1.42 12.39
N VAL A 104 -0.27 -1.19 11.43
CA VAL A 104 -0.89 0.12 11.22
C VAL A 104 -1.63 0.56 12.49
N ARG A 105 -2.42 -0.32 13.09
CA ARG A 105 -3.12 -0.05 14.36
C ARG A 105 -2.17 0.26 15.51
N ALA A 106 -1.03 -0.44 15.60
CA ALA A 106 -0.02 -0.13 16.60
C ALA A 106 0.57 1.29 16.44
N VAL A 107 0.54 1.89 15.24
CA VAL A 107 1.00 3.26 14.99
C VAL A 107 -0.09 4.30 15.27
N VAL A 108 -1.34 4.04 14.83
CA VAL A 108 -2.41 5.07 14.87
C VAL A 108 -3.32 4.99 16.09
N GLY A 109 -3.28 3.89 16.85
CA GLY A 109 -4.25 3.57 17.92
C GLY A 109 -5.35 2.62 17.46
#